data_AF-A0A3S4YT21-F1
#
_entry.id   AF-A0A3S4YT21-F1
#
_cell.length_a   1.000
_cell.length_b   1.000
_cell.length_c   1.000
_cell.angle_alpha   90.00
_cell.angle_beta   90.00
_cell.angle_gamma   90.00
#
_symmetry.space_group_name_H-M   'P 1'
#
loop_
_entity.id
_entity.type
_entity.pdbx_description
1 polymer ?
#
loop_
_entity_poly.entity_id
_entity_poly.type
_entity_poly.pdbx_seq_one_letter_code
_entity_poly.pdbx_strand_id
1 'polypeptide(L)'
;MQKISLLALALLAASFAQAVSVYECTVNGNRVYTQNPSANCKKSDLGKPSGYTSAPVQYTPPAAKTNAGTDKDRSETEAKQKLDQAKQALEDGKNVRLGNERNYSKYQERIRSLEQNVEAAEKALKDKDTSIPLPQ
;
A
#
# COMPACT_ATOMS: atom_id res chain seq x y z
N MET A 1 33.72 -1.50 -50.31
CA MET A 1 32.93 -1.95 -49.13
C MET A 1 33.25 -1.10 -47.90
N GLN A 2 33.05 0.22 -47.97
CA GLN A 2 33.45 1.16 -46.90
C GLN A 2 32.31 2.11 -46.48
N LYS A 3 31.27 2.22 -47.31
CA LYS A 3 30.08 3.06 -47.09
C LYS A 3 29.04 2.43 -46.16
N ILE A 4 29.06 1.10 -46.00
CA ILE A 4 28.13 0.37 -45.13
C ILE A 4 28.52 0.55 -43.65
N SER A 5 29.82 0.74 -43.36
CA SER A 5 30.32 0.90 -41.98
C SER A 5 29.90 2.21 -41.32
N LEU A 6 29.66 3.28 -42.12
CA LEU A 6 29.24 4.58 -41.60
C LEU A 6 27.74 4.65 -41.28
N LEU A 7 26.91 3.82 -41.92
CA LEU A 7 25.47 3.81 -41.67
C LEU A 7 25.12 3.13 -40.33
N ALA A 8 25.91 2.14 -39.91
CA ALA A 8 25.67 1.40 -38.67
C ALA A 8 25.97 2.23 -37.40
N LEU A 9 26.89 3.20 -37.48
CA LEU A 9 27.29 4.02 -36.33
C LEU A 9 26.32 5.18 -36.04
N ALA A 10 25.53 5.61 -37.03
CA ALA A 10 24.55 6.68 -36.88
C ALA A 10 23.24 6.22 -36.19
N LEU A 11 22.93 4.93 -36.22
CA LEU A 11 21.69 4.37 -35.66
C LEU A 11 21.73 4.15 -34.13
N LEU A 12 22.89 4.30 -33.48
CA LEU A 12 23.05 4.03 -32.04
C LEU A 12 22.85 5.26 -31.13
N ALA A 13 22.58 6.44 -31.67
CA ALA A 13 22.54 7.70 -30.92
C ALA A 13 21.11 8.17 -30.50
N ALA A 14 20.06 7.38 -30.76
CA ALA A 14 18.68 7.85 -30.61
C ALA A 14 17.96 7.44 -29.30
N SER A 15 18.62 6.74 -28.37
CA SER A 15 18.01 6.36 -27.09
C SER A 15 18.34 7.37 -25.99
N PHE A 16 17.82 8.61 -26.11
CA PHE A 16 17.80 9.54 -24.98
C PHE A 16 16.65 9.12 -24.05
N ALA A 17 17.00 8.60 -22.87
CA ALA A 17 16.06 8.47 -21.77
C ALA A 17 15.58 9.87 -21.37
N GLN A 18 14.38 10.24 -21.80
CA GLN A 18 13.73 11.48 -21.35
C GLN A 18 13.61 11.39 -19.83
N ALA A 19 14.26 12.28 -19.10
CA ALA A 19 14.06 12.41 -17.66
C ALA A 19 12.60 12.81 -17.42
N VAL A 20 11.75 11.83 -17.09
CA VAL A 20 10.32 12.10 -16.97
C VAL A 20 10.07 12.90 -15.69
N SER A 21 9.71 14.16 -15.88
CA SER A 21 9.20 14.98 -14.80
C SER A 21 7.78 14.54 -14.48
N VAL A 22 7.52 14.23 -13.22
CA VAL A 22 6.17 14.00 -12.74
C VAL A 22 5.57 15.35 -12.38
N TYR A 23 4.33 15.57 -12.79
CA TYR A 23 3.55 16.75 -12.47
C TYR A 23 2.39 16.37 -11.58
N GLU A 24 2.00 17.28 -10.70
CA GLU A 24 0.86 17.15 -9.81
C GLU A 24 -0.24 18.09 -10.30
N CYS A 25 -1.39 17.53 -10.59
CA CYS A 25 -2.55 18.25 -11.07
C CYS A 25 -3.67 18.19 -10.04
N THR A 26 -4.44 19.26 -9.91
CA THR A 26 -5.67 19.26 -9.13
C THR A 26 -6.86 19.03 -10.06
N VAL A 27 -7.54 17.89 -9.92
CA VAL A 27 -8.73 17.53 -10.71
C VAL A 27 -9.88 17.28 -9.74
N ASN A 28 -10.94 18.09 -9.81
CA ASN A 28 -12.12 17.99 -8.93
C ASN A 28 -11.79 17.98 -7.42
N GLY A 29 -10.78 18.77 -7.01
CA GLY A 29 -10.30 18.82 -5.62
C GLY A 29 -9.31 17.72 -5.23
N ASN A 30 -9.08 16.72 -6.09
CA ASN A 30 -8.15 15.62 -5.85
C ASN A 30 -6.79 15.86 -6.52
N ARG A 31 -5.71 15.49 -5.83
CA ARG A 31 -4.33 15.53 -6.36
C ARG A 31 -4.07 14.28 -7.20
N VAL A 32 -3.72 14.45 -8.48
CA VAL A 32 -3.39 13.38 -9.41
C VAL A 32 -1.99 13.62 -9.96
N TYR A 33 -1.15 12.58 -10.00
CA TYR A 33 0.20 12.66 -10.55
C TYR A 33 0.23 12.12 -11.98
N THR A 34 0.88 12.84 -12.89
CA THR A 34 0.94 12.52 -14.33
C THR A 34 2.31 12.84 -14.90
N GLN A 35 2.66 12.16 -15.98
CA GLN A 35 3.86 12.44 -16.77
C GLN A 35 3.60 13.46 -17.89
N ASN A 36 2.33 13.72 -18.19
CA ASN A 36 1.90 14.65 -19.24
C ASN A 36 1.43 15.96 -18.60
N PRO A 37 2.14 17.08 -18.79
CA PRO A 37 1.76 18.37 -18.19
C PRO A 37 0.44 18.89 -18.80
N SER A 38 -0.36 19.56 -17.97
CA SER A 38 -1.56 20.31 -18.40
C SER A 38 -1.68 21.61 -17.61
N ALA A 39 -2.61 22.50 -17.99
CA ALA A 39 -2.71 23.86 -17.45
C ALA A 39 -2.89 23.93 -15.92
N ASN A 40 -3.50 22.91 -15.30
CA ASN A 40 -3.73 22.84 -13.85
C ASN A 40 -2.67 22.02 -13.09
N CYS A 41 -1.52 21.78 -13.72
CA CYS A 41 -0.47 20.94 -13.17
C CYS A 41 0.76 21.76 -12.77
N LYS A 42 1.38 21.36 -11.66
CA LYS A 42 2.62 21.93 -11.12
C LYS A 42 3.70 20.86 -11.24
N LYS A 43 4.95 21.24 -11.49
CA LYS A 43 6.06 20.28 -11.47
C LYS A 43 6.19 19.70 -10.06
N SER A 44 6.14 18.38 -9.94
CA SER A 44 6.28 17.70 -8.65
C SER A 44 7.74 17.49 -8.32
N ASP A 45 8.12 17.80 -7.08
CA ASP A 45 9.35 17.32 -6.48
C ASP A 45 9.01 16.18 -5.54
N LEU A 46 9.01 14.95 -6.07
CA LEU A 46 8.74 13.74 -5.30
C LEU A 46 9.96 13.28 -4.47
N GLY A 47 11.04 14.08 -4.47
CA GLY A 47 12.32 13.67 -3.91
C GLY A 47 12.92 12.49 -4.66
N LYS A 48 14.04 11.96 -4.13
CA LYS A 48 14.63 10.73 -4.64
C LYS A 48 13.86 9.55 -4.04
N PRO A 49 13.46 8.55 -4.83
CA PRO A 49 12.91 7.32 -4.26
C PRO A 49 13.93 6.75 -3.27
N SER A 50 13.47 6.33 -2.10
CA SER A 50 14.34 5.69 -1.11
C SER A 50 15.01 4.48 -1.75
N GLY A 51 16.34 4.50 -1.81
CA GLY A 51 17.10 3.35 -2.28
C GLY A 51 16.91 2.18 -1.32
N TYR A 52 16.68 0.99 -1.87
CA TYR A 52 16.67 -0.22 -1.07
C TYR A 52 18.08 -0.47 -0.54
N THR A 53 18.23 -0.50 0.77
CA THR A 53 19.44 -0.91 1.46
C THR A 53 19.14 -2.14 2.30
N SER A 54 20.06 -3.12 2.31
CA SER A 54 19.97 -4.29 3.18
C SER A 54 20.34 -3.97 4.64
N ALA A 55 20.69 -2.72 4.94
CA ALA A 55 20.98 -2.27 6.29
C ALA A 55 19.69 -2.14 7.12
N PRO A 56 19.69 -2.52 8.41
CA PRO A 56 18.52 -2.39 9.27
C PRO A 56 18.16 -0.91 9.45
N VAL A 57 16.90 -0.58 9.15
CA VAL A 57 16.36 0.77 9.35
C VAL A 57 16.01 0.95 10.83
N GLN A 58 16.60 1.96 11.46
CA GLN A 58 16.21 2.40 12.81
C GLN A 58 14.93 3.23 12.67
N TYR A 59 13.77 2.62 12.95
CA TYR A 59 12.48 3.32 12.94
C TYR A 59 12.32 4.12 14.23
N THR A 60 12.19 5.44 14.11
CA THR A 60 11.77 6.32 15.21
C THR A 60 10.32 6.76 14.94
N PRO A 61 9.33 6.22 15.66
CA PRO A 61 7.96 6.68 15.49
C PRO A 61 7.80 8.12 15.99
N PRO A 62 7.08 8.99 15.25
CA PRO A 62 6.68 10.28 15.79
C PRO A 62 5.74 10.09 16.98
N ALA A 63 5.95 10.89 18.03
CA ALA A 63 5.17 10.83 19.25
C ALA A 63 3.69 11.12 18.98
N ALA A 64 2.84 10.11 19.16
CA ALA A 64 1.40 10.25 19.07
C ALA A 64 0.89 11.10 20.23
N LYS A 65 0.24 12.24 19.91
CA LYS A 65 -0.56 12.98 20.90
C LYS A 65 -1.92 12.30 21.02
N THR A 66 -2.17 11.66 22.15
CA THR A 66 -3.47 11.05 22.48
C THR A 66 -4.36 12.09 23.14
N ASN A 67 -5.45 12.48 22.46
CA ASN A 67 -6.57 13.16 23.11
C ASN A 67 -7.51 12.07 23.63
N ALA A 68 -7.55 11.90 24.95
CA ALA A 68 -8.44 10.99 25.64
C ALA A 68 -9.87 11.58 25.66
N GLY A 69 -10.80 10.90 25.01
CA GLY A 69 -12.20 11.28 24.95
C GLY A 69 -13.07 10.04 24.74
N THR A 70 -13.70 9.58 25.82
CA THR A 70 -14.74 8.52 25.87
C THR A 70 -14.38 7.23 25.12
N ASP A 71 -13.44 6.47 25.70
CA ASP A 71 -12.77 5.32 25.10
C ASP A 71 -13.61 4.04 24.92
N LYS A 72 -14.72 3.84 25.65
CA LYS A 72 -15.37 2.52 25.68
C LYS A 72 -16.18 2.21 24.41
N ASP A 73 -17.02 3.16 23.99
CA ASP A 73 -17.92 3.00 22.83
C ASP A 73 -17.18 3.12 21.48
N ARG A 74 -16.17 4.00 21.45
CA ARG A 74 -15.25 4.13 20.32
C ARG A 74 -14.42 2.85 20.13
N SER A 75 -13.96 2.23 21.23
CA SER A 75 -13.12 1.01 21.15
C SER A 75 -13.90 -0.22 20.66
N GLU A 76 -15.17 -0.35 21.00
CA GLU A 76 -16.03 -1.43 20.49
C GLU A 76 -16.36 -1.24 19.01
N THR A 77 -16.68 0.00 18.60
CA THR A 77 -16.93 0.34 17.19
C THR A 77 -15.70 0.08 16.33
N GLU A 78 -14.52 0.47 16.80
CA GLU A 78 -13.24 0.22 16.13
C GLU A 78 -12.91 -1.29 16.06
N ALA A 79 -13.25 -2.06 17.10
CA ALA A 79 -13.04 -3.51 17.10
C ALA A 79 -13.96 -4.24 16.11
N LYS A 80 -15.24 -3.84 16.02
CA LYS A 80 -16.19 -4.36 15.03
C LYS A 80 -15.75 -4.02 13.60
N GLN A 81 -15.35 -2.78 13.38
CA GLN A 81 -14.84 -2.34 12.08
C GLN A 81 -13.60 -3.14 11.64
N LYS A 82 -12.69 -3.46 12.57
CA LYS A 82 -11.51 -4.31 12.27
C LYS A 82 -11.91 -5.73 11.89
N LEU A 83 -12.94 -6.29 12.52
CA LEU A 83 -13.46 -7.60 12.13
C LEU A 83 -14.02 -7.58 10.70
N ASP A 84 -14.83 -6.58 10.38
CA ASP A 84 -15.43 -6.44 9.04
C ASP A 84 -14.34 -6.27 7.97
N GLN A 85 -13.33 -5.44 8.24
CA GLN A 85 -12.18 -5.27 7.36
C GLN A 85 -11.39 -6.57 7.17
N ALA A 86 -11.16 -7.34 8.24
CA ALA A 86 -10.46 -8.62 8.15
C ALA A 86 -11.25 -9.64 7.30
N LYS A 87 -12.57 -9.69 7.47
CA LYS A 87 -13.46 -10.55 6.68
C LYS A 87 -13.46 -10.16 5.20
N GLN A 88 -13.57 -8.87 4.91
CA GLN A 88 -13.51 -8.37 3.54
C GLN A 88 -12.16 -8.67 2.89
N ALA A 89 -11.05 -8.44 3.60
CA ALA A 89 -9.72 -8.76 3.09
C ALA A 89 -9.53 -10.26 2.82
N LEU A 90 -10.15 -11.13 3.63
CA LEU A 90 -10.15 -12.57 3.39
C LEU A 90 -10.93 -12.93 2.11
N GLU A 91 -12.09 -12.34 1.91
CA GLU A 91 -12.91 -12.54 0.70
C GLU A 91 -12.18 -12.05 -0.55
N ASP A 92 -11.67 -10.81 -0.52
CA ASP A 92 -10.86 -10.24 -1.60
C ASP A 92 -9.62 -11.11 -1.88
N GLY A 93 -8.96 -11.58 -0.82
CA GLY A 93 -7.81 -12.47 -0.89
C GLY A 93 -8.11 -13.81 -1.57
N LYS A 94 -9.31 -14.38 -1.33
CA LYS A 94 -9.82 -15.60 -1.98
C LYS A 94 -10.19 -15.36 -3.44
N ASN A 95 -10.66 -14.16 -3.77
CA ASN A 95 -11.03 -13.76 -5.13
C ASN A 95 -9.81 -13.44 -6.03
N VAL A 96 -8.59 -13.36 -5.49
CA VAL A 96 -7.38 -13.14 -6.29
C VAL A 96 -7.14 -14.32 -7.24
N ARG A 97 -7.22 -14.05 -8.54
CA ARG A 97 -6.94 -15.04 -9.59
C ARG A 97 -5.50 -15.56 -9.49
N LEU A 98 -5.35 -16.87 -9.35
CA LEU A 98 -4.06 -17.56 -9.38
C LEU A 98 -3.45 -17.49 -10.79
N GLY A 99 -2.21 -16.99 -10.88
CA GLY A 99 -1.38 -17.17 -12.08
C GLY A 99 -0.36 -18.28 -11.83
N ASN A 100 -0.47 -19.40 -12.56
CA ASN A 100 0.40 -20.60 -12.57
C ASN A 100 0.64 -21.34 -11.21
N GLU A 101 1.21 -22.55 -11.26
CA GLU A 101 1.42 -23.40 -10.06
C GLU A 101 2.34 -22.75 -9.01
N ARG A 102 3.30 -21.91 -9.41
CA ARG A 102 4.31 -21.33 -8.51
C ARG A 102 3.71 -20.28 -7.56
N ASN A 103 2.52 -19.76 -7.87
CA ASN A 103 1.79 -18.81 -7.04
C ASN A 103 0.88 -19.51 -6.01
N TYR A 104 0.59 -20.80 -6.18
CA TYR A 104 -0.36 -21.50 -5.31
C TYR A 104 0.10 -21.54 -3.85
N SER A 105 1.37 -21.80 -3.58
CA SER A 105 1.92 -21.75 -2.23
C SER A 105 1.81 -20.36 -1.60
N LYS A 106 2.02 -19.29 -2.38
CA LYS A 106 1.87 -17.90 -1.91
C LYS A 106 0.43 -17.50 -1.67
N TYR A 107 -0.49 -18.02 -2.47
CA TYR A 107 -1.92 -17.89 -2.23
C TYR A 107 -2.29 -18.55 -0.90
N GLN A 108 -1.86 -19.80 -0.67
CA GLN A 108 -2.14 -20.53 0.58
C GLN A 108 -1.58 -19.80 1.81
N GLU A 109 -0.34 -19.32 1.76
CA GLU A 109 0.26 -18.52 2.83
C GLU A 109 -0.57 -17.26 3.13
N ARG A 110 -1.00 -16.53 2.09
CA ARG A 110 -1.81 -15.32 2.22
C ARG A 110 -3.18 -15.62 2.82
N ILE A 111 -3.89 -16.63 2.33
CA ILE A 111 -5.20 -17.02 2.86
C ILE A 111 -5.09 -17.42 4.33
N ARG A 112 -4.09 -18.23 4.68
CA ARG A 112 -3.85 -18.62 6.08
C ARG A 112 -3.62 -17.40 6.98
N SER A 113 -2.84 -16.43 6.52
CA SER A 113 -2.61 -15.19 7.28
C SER A 113 -3.88 -14.35 7.43
N LEU A 114 -4.72 -14.28 6.38
CA LEU A 114 -5.99 -13.56 6.43
C LEU A 114 -6.99 -14.25 7.38
N GLU A 115 -7.05 -15.57 7.38
CA GLU A 115 -7.85 -16.36 8.32
C GLU A 115 -7.42 -16.12 9.78
N GLN A 116 -6.11 -16.12 10.04
CA GLN A 116 -5.56 -15.79 11.36
C GLN A 116 -5.92 -14.37 11.81
N ASN A 117 -5.96 -13.40 10.90
CA ASN A 117 -6.36 -12.03 11.21
C ASN A 117 -7.84 -11.93 11.58
N VAL A 118 -8.72 -12.69 10.91
CA VAL A 118 -10.14 -12.77 11.27
C VAL A 118 -10.30 -13.37 12.66
N GLU A 119 -9.65 -14.50 12.93
CA GLU A 119 -9.70 -15.16 14.24
C GLU A 119 -9.21 -14.25 15.37
N ALA A 120 -8.10 -13.52 15.15
CA ALA A 120 -7.57 -12.57 16.11
C ALA A 120 -8.54 -11.40 16.38
N ALA A 121 -9.20 -10.89 15.34
CA ALA A 121 -10.19 -9.83 15.48
C ALA A 121 -11.45 -10.31 16.23
N GLU A 122 -11.92 -11.54 15.96
CA GLU A 122 -13.03 -12.15 16.69
C GLU A 122 -12.71 -12.37 18.16
N LYS A 123 -11.51 -12.87 18.46
CA LYS A 123 -11.05 -13.04 19.83
C LYS A 123 -10.97 -11.70 20.58
N ALA A 124 -10.44 -10.66 19.93
CA ALA A 124 -10.36 -9.33 20.51
C ALA A 124 -11.74 -8.72 20.84
N LEU A 125 -12.78 -9.06 20.07
CA LEU A 125 -14.15 -8.68 20.38
C LEU A 125 -14.70 -9.48 21.58
N LYS A 126 -14.50 -10.80 21.59
CA LYS A 126 -14.97 -11.66 22.68
C LYS A 126 -14.32 -11.31 24.02
N ASP A 127 -13.03 -11.00 24.03
CA ASP A 127 -12.30 -10.59 25.24
C ASP A 127 -12.83 -9.25 25.79
N LYS A 128 -13.33 -8.35 24.92
CA LYS A 128 -13.99 -7.09 25.33
C LYS A 128 -15.39 -7.34 25.88
N ASP A 129 -16.17 -8.23 25.29
CA ASP A 129 -17.51 -8.60 25.77
C ASP A 129 -17.45 -9.28 27.15
N THR A 130 -16.40 -10.06 27.41
CA THR A 130 -16.22 -10.79 28.69
C THR A 130 -15.72 -9.87 29.83
N SER A 131 -15.35 -8.61 29.52
CA SER A 131 -14.87 -7.62 30.49
C SER A 131 -16.00 -6.81 31.17
N ILE A 132 -17.27 -7.14 30.97
CA ILE A 132 -18.41 -6.49 31.65
C ILE A 132 -18.57 -7.11 33.05
N PRO A 133 -18.34 -6.37 34.15
CA PRO A 133 -18.53 -6.92 35.49
C PRO A 133 -20.02 -7.18 35.75
N LEU A 134 -20.34 -8.35 36.30
CA LEU A 134 -21.64 -8.65 36.87
C LEU A 134 -21.99 -7.62 37.97
N PRO A 135 -23.24 -7.11 38.01
CA PRO A 135 -23.68 -6.29 39.13
C PRO A 135 -23.65 -7.14 40.41
N GLN A 136 -22.96 -6.64 41.44
CA GLN A 136 -23.03 -7.14 42.82
C GLN A 136 -24.29 -6.59 43.49
#